data_AF-X0ZXM1-F1
#
_entry.id   AF-X0ZXM1-F1
#
_cell.length_a   1.000
_cell.length_b   1.000
_cell.length_c   1.000
_cell.angle_alpha   90.00
_cell.angle_beta   90.00
_cell.angle_gamma   90.00
#
_symmetry.space_group_name_H-M   'P 1'
#
loop_
_entity.id
_entity.type
_entity.pdbx_description
1 polymer ?
#
loop_
_entity_poly.entity_id
_entity_poly.type
_entity_poly.pdbx_seq_one_letter_code
_entity_poly.pdbx_strand_id
1 'polypeptide(L)'
;KADRELESQREAFEKMRDLVVNAPSRLDGLTQQMVELTARMAPAEQRMTELHNEFDPDALTSVATNVVAAKDRLAFADKNLSHARELAAKPVTGEQSGLVDAVQAAESALGQARALLDAVDSAANDIRHAVATLPSLIANVQADIEQADTQLQSAQQNTAAHIRELAAARGAANKALDAARASGSADPLGAFARLTKADADLNGLLATVAE
;
A
#
# COMPACT_ATOMS: atom_id res chain seq x y z
N LYS A 1 -11.53 29.12 5.79
CA LYS A 1 -11.20 28.30 4.60
C LYS A 1 -10.07 28.97 3.81
N ALA A 2 -10.18 30.26 3.48
CA ALA A 2 -9.09 31.03 2.87
C ALA A 2 -7.76 30.96 3.63
N ASP A 3 -7.75 31.07 4.97
CA ASP A 3 -6.50 31.01 5.75
C ASP A 3 -5.79 29.65 5.67
N ARG A 4 -6.55 28.55 5.61
CA ARG A 4 -5.99 27.19 5.45
C ARG A 4 -5.42 26.97 4.05
N GLU A 5 -6.05 27.58 3.05
CA GLU A 5 -5.62 27.49 1.65
C GLU A 5 -4.35 28.32 1.41
N LEU A 6 -4.26 29.51 2.01
CA LEU A 6 -3.06 30.35 1.98
C LEU A 6 -1.87 29.71 2.71
N GLU A 7 -2.12 29.07 3.85
CA GLU A 7 -1.07 28.35 4.57
C GLU A 7 -0.56 27.15 3.75
N SER A 8 -1.47 26.38 3.14
CA SER A 8 -1.11 25.27 2.25
C SER A 8 -0.28 25.73 1.04
N GLN A 9 -0.64 26.87 0.44
CA GLN A 9 0.13 27.44 -0.68
C GLN A 9 1.52 27.93 -0.23
N ARG A 10 1.63 28.52 0.95
CA ARG A 10 2.92 28.91 1.55
C ARG A 10 3.82 27.71 1.79
N GLU A 11 3.29 26.66 2.41
CA GLU A 11 4.03 25.42 2.63
C GLU A 11 4.50 24.78 1.31
N ALA A 12 3.65 24.78 0.29
CA ALA A 12 4.01 24.26 -1.03
C ALA A 12 5.14 25.06 -1.68
N PHE A 13 5.10 26.40 -1.56
CA PHE A 13 6.16 27.27 -2.07
C PHE A 13 7.48 27.09 -1.32
N GLU A 14 7.44 26.97 0.01
CA GLU A 14 8.62 26.72 0.84
C GLU A 14 9.26 25.36 0.50
N LYS A 15 8.45 24.30 0.32
CA LYS A 15 8.92 22.98 -0.13
C LYS A 15 9.54 23.03 -1.52
N MET A 16 8.93 23.76 -2.45
CA MET A 16 9.49 23.97 -3.78
C MET A 16 10.84 24.69 -3.70
N ARG A 17 10.94 25.75 -2.91
CA ARG A 17 12.21 26.49 -2.75
C ARG A 17 13.30 25.60 -2.15
N ASP A 18 12.99 24.86 -1.09
CA ASP A 18 13.93 23.93 -0.47
C ASP A 18 14.43 22.89 -1.47
N LEU A 19 13.52 22.32 -2.27
CA LEU A 19 13.86 21.34 -3.29
C LEU A 19 14.78 21.94 -4.35
N VAL A 20 14.48 23.14 -4.87
CA VAL A 20 15.31 23.80 -5.89
C VAL A 20 16.71 24.10 -5.36
N VAL A 21 16.82 24.59 -4.12
CA VAL A 21 18.11 24.89 -3.48
C VAL A 21 18.93 23.62 -3.27
N ASN A 22 18.28 22.54 -2.85
CA ASN A 22 18.92 21.26 -2.54
C ASN A 22 18.83 20.24 -3.68
N ALA A 23 18.52 20.67 -4.91
CA ALA A 23 18.26 19.77 -6.02
C ALA A 23 19.44 18.83 -6.33
N PRO A 24 20.71 19.29 -6.37
CA PRO A 24 21.84 18.40 -6.65
C PRO A 24 21.97 17.26 -5.64
N SER A 25 21.93 17.57 -4.34
CA SER A 25 22.08 16.56 -3.28
C SER A 25 20.89 15.61 -3.22
N ARG A 26 19.67 16.10 -3.47
CA ARG A 26 18.47 15.25 -3.60
C ARG A 26 18.59 14.27 -4.78
N LEU A 27 19.03 14.75 -5.94
CA LEU A 27 19.20 13.91 -7.14
C LEU A 27 20.30 12.85 -6.95
N ASP A 28 21.39 13.20 -6.26
CA ASP A 28 22.45 12.25 -5.90
C ASP A 28 21.91 11.15 -4.97
N GLY A 29 21.14 11.53 -3.94
CA GLY A 29 20.51 10.58 -3.02
C GLY A 29 19.54 9.63 -3.73
N LEU A 30 18.68 10.15 -4.62
CA LEU A 30 17.76 9.31 -5.41
C LEU A 30 18.51 8.39 -6.39
N THR A 31 19.68 8.81 -6.88
CA THR A 31 20.52 7.97 -7.75
C THR A 31 21.19 6.85 -6.97
N GLN A 32 21.65 7.11 -5.75
CA GLN A 32 22.14 6.07 -4.87
C GLN A 32 21.05 5.03 -4.59
N GLN A 33 19.82 5.48 -4.32
CA GLN A 33 18.67 4.59 -4.13
C GLN A 33 18.35 3.78 -5.40
N MET A 34 18.42 4.39 -6.58
CA MET A 34 18.25 3.68 -7.85
C MET A 34 19.26 2.54 -7.98
N VAL A 35 20.54 2.81 -7.71
CA VAL A 35 21.61 1.81 -7.82
C VAL A 35 21.39 0.68 -6.82
N GLU A 36 21.06 1.01 -5.56
CA GLU A 36 20.72 0.03 -4.53
C GLU A 36 19.57 -0.88 -4.97
N LEU A 37 18.46 -0.30 -5.43
CA LEU A 37 17.27 -1.05 -5.84
C LEU A 37 17.51 -1.86 -7.12
N THR A 38 18.30 -1.33 -8.06
CA THR A 38 18.70 -2.07 -9.26
C THR A 38 19.54 -3.29 -8.90
N ALA A 39 20.45 -3.16 -7.94
CA ALA A 39 21.26 -4.29 -7.46
C ALA A 39 20.41 -5.38 -6.78
N ARG A 40 19.25 -5.04 -6.22
CA ARG A 40 18.29 -5.99 -5.63
C ARG A 40 17.49 -6.79 -6.67
N MET A 41 17.53 -6.43 -7.95
CA MET A 41 16.67 -7.04 -8.96
C MET A 41 17.00 -8.51 -9.23
N ALA A 42 18.27 -8.83 -9.46
CA ALA A 42 18.69 -10.22 -9.69
C ALA A 42 18.45 -11.13 -8.45
N PRO A 43 18.76 -10.72 -7.21
CA PRO A 43 18.34 -11.45 -6.02
C PRO A 43 16.83 -11.67 -5.93
N ALA A 44 16.01 -10.67 -6.26
CA ALA A 44 14.55 -10.80 -6.23
C ALA A 44 14.01 -11.78 -7.29
N GLU A 45 14.60 -11.80 -8.49
CA GLU A 45 14.29 -12.79 -9.54
C GLU A 45 14.63 -14.22 -9.08
N GLN A 46 15.79 -14.40 -8.45
CA GLN A 46 16.17 -15.69 -7.87
C GLN A 46 15.19 -16.10 -6.76
N ARG A 47 14.83 -15.17 -5.87
CA ARG A 47 13.89 -15.44 -4.80
C ARG A 47 12.50 -15.80 -5.30
N MET A 48 12.02 -15.16 -6.37
CA MET A 48 10.79 -15.58 -7.05
C MET A 48 10.90 -17.00 -7.59
N THR A 49 12.05 -17.41 -8.12
CA THR A 49 12.27 -18.79 -8.57
C THR A 49 12.21 -19.77 -7.39
N GLU A 50 12.82 -19.42 -6.26
CA GLU A 50 12.76 -20.21 -5.02
C GLU A 50 11.31 -20.35 -4.52
N LEU A 51 10.56 -19.26 -4.51
CA LEU A 51 9.14 -19.23 -4.12
C LEU A 51 8.28 -20.16 -4.99
N HIS A 52 8.49 -20.18 -6.31
CA HIS A 52 7.78 -21.09 -7.23
C HIS A 52 8.08 -22.58 -6.97
N ASN A 53 9.20 -22.89 -6.30
CA ASN A 53 9.52 -24.27 -5.90
C ASN A 53 8.90 -24.64 -4.55
N GLU A 54 8.60 -23.65 -3.69
CA GLU A 54 8.07 -23.86 -2.34
C GLU A 54 6.54 -23.81 -2.28
N PHE A 55 5.91 -22.94 -3.09
CA PHE A 55 4.48 -22.67 -3.03
C PHE A 55 3.79 -22.92 -4.38
N ASP A 56 2.50 -23.28 -4.31
CA ASP A 56 1.65 -23.36 -5.50
C ASP A 56 1.52 -21.98 -6.19
N PRO A 57 1.41 -21.92 -7.54
CA PRO A 57 1.31 -20.67 -8.27
C PRO A 57 0.19 -19.73 -7.78
N ASP A 58 -0.94 -20.31 -7.37
CA ASP A 58 -2.07 -19.54 -6.87
C ASP A 58 -1.67 -18.73 -5.62
N ALA A 59 -0.88 -19.31 -4.71
CA ALA A 59 -0.46 -18.66 -3.47
C ALA A 59 0.52 -17.50 -3.72
N LEU A 60 1.15 -17.48 -4.90
CA LEU A 60 2.08 -16.44 -5.35
C LEU A 60 1.38 -15.34 -6.15
N THR A 61 0.09 -15.45 -6.46
CA THR A 61 -0.65 -14.49 -7.30
C THR A 61 -0.44 -13.04 -6.86
N SER A 62 -0.45 -12.78 -5.56
CA SER A 62 -0.29 -11.44 -4.98
C SER A 62 1.12 -10.83 -5.17
N VAL A 63 2.14 -11.64 -5.46
CA VAL A 63 3.54 -11.18 -5.64
C VAL A 63 4.13 -11.51 -7.01
N ALA A 64 3.43 -12.30 -7.83
CA ALA A 64 3.92 -12.83 -9.10
C ALA A 64 4.46 -11.76 -10.06
N THR A 65 3.85 -10.57 -10.08
CA THR A 65 4.23 -9.47 -10.97
C THR A 65 5.18 -8.45 -10.33
N ASN A 66 5.53 -8.59 -9.05
CA ASN A 66 6.18 -7.52 -8.30
C ASN A 66 7.58 -7.19 -8.84
N VAL A 67 8.35 -8.20 -9.24
CA VAL A 67 9.68 -8.00 -9.83
C VAL A 67 9.60 -7.23 -11.15
N VAL A 68 8.65 -7.59 -12.02
CA VAL A 68 8.43 -6.90 -13.31
C VAL A 68 7.95 -5.47 -13.07
N ALA A 69 6.98 -5.28 -12.19
CA ALA A 69 6.48 -3.96 -11.83
C ALA A 69 7.58 -3.08 -11.21
N ALA A 70 8.45 -3.64 -10.35
CA ALA A 70 9.57 -2.91 -9.78
C ALA A 70 10.54 -2.44 -10.86
N LYS A 71 10.84 -3.29 -11.85
CA LYS A 71 11.67 -2.92 -13.01
C LYS A 71 11.08 -1.77 -13.81
N ASP A 72 9.77 -1.78 -14.05
CA ASP A 72 9.08 -0.67 -14.74
C ASP A 72 9.12 0.63 -13.93
N ARG A 73 8.98 0.53 -12.60
CA ARG A 73 9.12 1.68 -11.70
C ARG A 73 10.53 2.25 -11.69
N LEU A 74 11.56 1.41 -11.70
CA LEU A 74 12.95 1.85 -11.82
C LEU A 74 13.21 2.54 -13.16
N ALA A 75 12.70 1.99 -14.27
CA ALA A 75 12.83 2.63 -15.59
C ALA A 75 12.10 3.98 -15.65
N PHE A 76 10.94 4.11 -14.99
CA PHE A 76 10.24 5.39 -14.89
C PHE A 76 10.99 6.39 -13.99
N ALA A 77 11.54 5.93 -12.86
CA ALA A 77 12.39 6.76 -12.01
C ALA A 77 13.61 7.29 -12.76
N ASP A 78 14.23 6.47 -13.63
CA ASP A 78 15.46 6.81 -14.35
C ASP A 78 15.21 7.96 -15.35
N LYS A 79 14.10 7.87 -16.08
CA LYS A 79 13.64 8.92 -16.99
C LYS A 79 13.40 10.23 -16.25
N ASN A 80 12.73 10.17 -15.09
CA ASN A 80 12.43 11.37 -14.31
C ASN A 80 13.69 11.97 -13.65
N LEU A 81 14.64 11.14 -13.20
CA LEU A 81 15.92 11.63 -12.68
C LEU A 81 16.76 12.28 -13.76
N SER A 82 16.79 11.70 -14.96
CA SER A 82 17.48 12.29 -16.11
C SER A 82 16.86 13.64 -16.47
N HIS A 83 15.53 13.71 -16.55
CA HIS A 83 14.82 14.96 -16.81
C HIS A 83 15.04 16.03 -15.71
N ALA A 84 14.97 15.62 -14.44
CA ALA A 84 15.22 16.52 -13.31
C ALA A 84 16.65 17.07 -13.34
N ARG A 85 17.65 16.26 -13.72
CA ARG A 85 19.03 16.73 -13.91
C ARG A 85 19.17 17.76 -15.02
N GLU A 86 18.48 17.56 -16.15
CA GLU A 86 18.48 18.52 -17.25
C GLU A 86 17.91 19.88 -16.81
N LEU A 87 16.78 19.85 -16.10
CA LEU A 87 16.14 21.06 -15.55
C LEU A 87 17.01 21.74 -14.49
N ALA A 88 17.66 20.97 -13.61
CA ALA A 88 18.58 21.50 -12.61
C ALA A 88 19.85 22.12 -13.24
N ALA A 89 20.34 21.56 -14.34
CA ALA A 89 21.52 22.07 -15.05
C ALA A 89 21.25 23.35 -15.87
N LYS A 90 19.99 23.59 -16.27
CA LYS A 90 19.56 24.78 -17.03
C LYS A 90 18.38 25.46 -16.33
N PRO A 91 18.60 26.19 -15.23
CA PRO A 91 17.51 26.86 -14.53
C PRO A 91 16.86 27.92 -15.42
N VAL A 92 15.69 27.60 -15.98
CA VAL A 92 14.85 28.58 -16.69
C VAL A 92 13.85 29.16 -15.71
N THR A 93 13.78 30.49 -15.62
CA THR A 93 12.78 31.19 -14.79
C THR A 93 11.38 30.75 -15.17
N GLY A 94 10.65 30.11 -14.25
CA GLY A 94 9.30 29.60 -14.46
C GLY A 94 9.19 28.08 -14.66
N GLU A 95 10.30 27.35 -14.82
CA GLU A 95 10.30 25.87 -14.97
C GLU A 95 10.60 25.11 -13.67
N GLN A 96 10.62 25.82 -12.54
CA GLN A 96 10.89 25.25 -11.21
C GLN A 96 9.86 24.18 -10.81
N SER A 97 8.62 24.31 -11.26
CA SER A 97 7.57 23.30 -11.06
C SER A 97 7.91 21.99 -11.76
N GLY A 98 8.44 22.04 -12.98
CA GLY A 98 8.85 20.84 -13.72
C GLY A 98 9.96 20.05 -13.01
N LEU A 99 10.89 20.76 -12.37
CA LEU A 99 11.94 20.12 -11.57
C LEU A 99 11.35 19.42 -10.34
N VAL A 100 10.46 20.09 -9.62
CA VAL A 100 9.77 19.50 -8.46
C VAL A 100 8.98 18.26 -8.87
N ASP A 101 8.18 18.36 -9.94
CA ASP A 101 7.34 17.28 -10.43
C ASP A 101 8.18 16.05 -10.82
N ALA A 102 9.29 16.26 -11.54
CA ALA A 102 10.20 15.19 -11.94
C ALA A 102 10.88 14.53 -10.72
N VAL A 103 11.34 15.31 -9.75
CA VAL A 103 11.95 14.77 -8.51
C VAL A 103 10.92 13.96 -7.72
N GLN A 104 9.71 14.48 -7.53
CA GLN A 104 8.66 13.79 -6.77
C GLN A 104 8.18 12.52 -7.49
N ALA A 105 8.11 12.53 -8.83
CA ALA A 105 7.79 11.36 -9.62
C ALA A 105 8.87 10.27 -9.48
N ALA A 106 10.15 10.65 -9.52
CA ALA A 106 11.26 9.73 -9.30
C ALA A 106 11.25 9.13 -7.89
N GLU A 107 11.08 9.96 -6.86
CA GLU A 107 11.00 9.54 -5.46
C GLU A 107 9.83 8.57 -5.24
N SER A 108 8.64 8.92 -5.74
CA SER A 108 7.46 8.06 -5.65
C SER A 108 7.65 6.71 -6.35
N ALA A 109 8.33 6.70 -7.49
CA ALA A 109 8.59 5.49 -8.25
C ALA A 109 9.64 4.60 -7.56
N LEU A 110 10.70 5.17 -6.99
CA LEU A 110 11.70 4.45 -6.20
C LEU A 110 11.08 3.85 -4.92
N GLY A 111 10.20 4.60 -4.24
CA GLY A 111 9.44 4.10 -3.10
C GLY A 111 8.54 2.91 -3.46
N GLN A 112 7.87 2.97 -4.60
CA GLN A 112 7.06 1.85 -5.12
C GLN A 112 7.93 0.64 -5.48
N ALA A 113 9.06 0.84 -6.17
CA ALA A 113 9.99 -0.24 -6.50
C ALA A 113 10.50 -0.92 -5.23
N ARG A 114 10.88 -0.15 -4.20
CA ARG A 114 11.29 -0.67 -2.90
C ARG A 114 10.22 -1.55 -2.26
N ALA A 115 8.99 -1.04 -2.14
CA ALA A 115 7.88 -1.77 -1.54
C ALA A 115 7.58 -3.10 -2.27
N LEU A 116 7.66 -3.10 -3.60
CA LEU A 116 7.46 -4.30 -4.42
C LEU A 116 8.56 -5.34 -4.19
N LEU A 117 9.82 -4.92 -4.09
CA LEU A 117 10.95 -5.81 -3.80
C LEU A 117 10.91 -6.33 -2.36
N ASP A 118 10.58 -5.47 -1.39
CA ASP A 118 10.41 -5.87 0.00
C ASP A 118 9.31 -6.94 0.14
N ALA A 119 8.21 -6.81 -0.60
CA ALA A 119 7.14 -7.80 -0.64
C ALA A 119 7.60 -9.15 -1.22
N VAL A 120 8.52 -9.17 -2.19
CA VAL A 120 9.12 -10.42 -2.69
C VAL A 120 10.02 -11.06 -1.63
N ASP A 121 10.79 -10.24 -0.91
CA ASP A 121 11.68 -10.72 0.14
C ASP A 121 10.91 -11.35 1.31
N SER A 122 9.79 -10.74 1.72
CA SER A 122 8.93 -11.21 2.81
C SER A 122 7.91 -12.29 2.42
N ALA A 123 7.63 -12.48 1.12
CA ALA A 123 6.55 -13.33 0.62
C ALA A 123 6.49 -14.72 1.28
N ALA A 124 7.62 -15.44 1.37
CA ALA A 124 7.64 -16.78 1.95
C ALA A 124 7.15 -16.79 3.42
N ASN A 125 7.60 -15.80 4.20
CA ASN A 125 7.19 -15.67 5.60
C ASN A 125 5.72 -15.28 5.70
N ASP A 126 5.29 -14.32 4.87
CA ASP A 126 3.94 -13.79 4.89
C ASP A 126 2.91 -14.86 4.44
N ILE A 127 3.24 -15.68 3.43
CA ILE A 127 2.38 -16.78 2.99
C ILE A 127 2.23 -17.81 4.11
N ARG A 128 3.35 -18.26 4.71
CA ARG A 128 3.30 -19.23 5.82
C ARG A 128 2.53 -18.68 7.01
N HIS A 129 2.72 -17.41 7.34
CA HIS A 129 1.98 -16.74 8.40
C HIS A 129 0.48 -16.71 8.08
N ALA A 130 0.11 -16.25 6.88
CA ALA A 130 -1.28 -16.19 6.44
C ALA A 130 -1.93 -17.58 6.51
N VAL A 131 -1.29 -18.62 5.98
CA VAL A 131 -1.81 -20.00 6.03
C VAL A 131 -2.03 -20.46 7.47
N ALA A 132 -1.12 -20.15 8.39
CA ALA A 132 -1.22 -20.54 9.79
C ALA A 132 -2.31 -19.78 10.56
N THR A 133 -2.55 -18.51 10.25
CA THR A 133 -3.44 -17.63 11.03
C THR A 133 -4.83 -17.44 10.42
N LEU A 134 -5.00 -17.74 9.13
CA LEU A 134 -6.28 -17.61 8.42
C LEU A 134 -7.43 -18.36 9.11
N PRO A 135 -7.27 -19.60 9.62
CA PRO A 135 -8.36 -20.29 10.31
C PRO A 135 -8.84 -19.56 11.58
N SER A 136 -7.91 -19.03 12.38
CA SER A 136 -8.26 -18.24 13.58
C SER A 136 -8.90 -16.91 13.21
N LEU A 137 -8.43 -16.24 12.16
CA LEU A 137 -9.01 -14.97 11.71
C LEU A 137 -10.44 -15.18 11.17
N ILE A 138 -10.68 -16.27 10.43
CA ILE A 138 -12.03 -16.68 9.99
C ILE A 138 -12.96 -16.86 11.19
N ALA A 139 -12.49 -17.51 12.26
CA ALA A 139 -13.29 -17.72 13.47
C ALA A 139 -13.61 -16.40 14.20
N ASN A 140 -12.63 -15.51 14.33
CA ASN A 140 -12.82 -14.19 14.96
C ASN A 140 -13.84 -13.34 14.19
N VAL A 141 -13.66 -13.19 12.88
CA VAL A 141 -14.57 -12.40 12.04
C VAL A 141 -15.99 -12.97 12.07
N GLN A 142 -16.15 -14.30 12.13
CA GLN A 142 -17.46 -14.93 12.29
C GLN A 142 -18.12 -14.53 13.62
N ALA A 143 -17.37 -14.50 14.73
CA ALA A 143 -17.87 -14.05 16.02
C ALA A 143 -18.23 -12.56 16.02
N ASP A 144 -17.41 -11.71 15.40
CA ASP A 144 -17.67 -10.27 15.31
C ASP A 144 -18.92 -9.96 14.46
N ILE A 145 -19.17 -10.76 13.41
CA ILE A 145 -20.41 -10.69 12.62
C ILE A 145 -21.62 -11.02 13.50
N GLU A 146 -21.54 -12.06 14.33
CA GLU A 146 -22.62 -12.45 15.26
C GLU A 146 -22.87 -11.38 16.33
N GLN A 147 -21.80 -10.76 16.83
CA GLN A 147 -21.89 -9.61 17.73
C GLN A 147 -22.56 -8.42 17.06
N ALA A 148 -22.18 -8.10 15.82
CA ALA A 148 -22.80 -7.03 15.04
C ALA A 148 -24.29 -7.29 14.80
N ASP A 149 -24.67 -8.53 14.48
CA ASP A 149 -26.08 -8.90 14.31
C ASP A 149 -26.89 -8.66 15.59
N THR A 150 -26.32 -8.99 16.76
CA THR A 150 -26.95 -8.75 18.07
C THR A 150 -27.12 -7.26 18.36
N GLN A 151 -26.11 -6.45 18.05
CA GLN A 151 -26.12 -5.01 18.29
C GLN A 151 -27.09 -4.28 17.36
N LEU A 152 -27.18 -4.72 16.09
CA LEU A 152 -28.16 -4.20 15.12
C LEU A 152 -29.61 -4.48 15.53
N GLN A 153 -29.90 -5.63 16.16
CA GLN A 153 -31.23 -5.97 16.68
C GLN A 153 -31.63 -5.11 17.89
N SER A 154 -30.65 -4.70 18.69
CA SER A 154 -30.85 -3.97 19.96
C SER A 154 -30.82 -2.44 19.79
N ALA A 155 -30.65 -1.95 18.55
CA ALA A 155 -30.40 -0.55 18.26
C ALA A 155 -31.59 0.38 18.54
N GLN A 156 -31.32 1.48 19.25
CA GLN A 156 -32.30 2.55 19.50
C GLN A 156 -32.23 3.66 18.43
N GLN A 157 -33.28 4.50 18.33
CA GLN A 157 -33.41 5.50 17.28
C GLN A 157 -32.26 6.54 17.21
N ASN A 158 -31.55 6.79 18.32
CA ASN A 158 -30.48 7.79 18.39
C ASN A 158 -29.15 7.33 17.75
N THR A 159 -29.01 6.06 17.40
CA THR A 159 -27.78 5.47 16.85
C THR A 159 -27.83 5.26 15.32
N ALA A 160 -28.86 5.78 14.64
CA ALA A 160 -29.22 5.43 13.26
C ALA A 160 -28.14 5.66 12.18
N ALA A 161 -27.17 6.54 12.41
CA ALA A 161 -26.03 6.74 11.50
C ALA A 161 -25.01 5.60 11.63
N HIS A 162 -24.51 5.33 12.85
CA HIS A 162 -23.55 4.27 13.12
C HIS A 162 -24.12 2.88 12.86
N ILE A 163 -25.43 2.69 13.01
CA ILE A 163 -26.11 1.43 12.68
C ILE A 163 -26.05 1.11 11.18
N ARG A 164 -26.15 2.12 10.30
CA ARG A 164 -25.99 1.91 8.86
C ARG A 164 -24.56 1.57 8.48
N GLU A 165 -23.59 2.22 9.12
CA GLU A 165 -22.16 1.93 8.93
C GLU A 165 -21.82 0.52 9.42
N LEU A 166 -22.30 0.14 10.60
CA LEU A 166 -22.14 -1.21 11.17
C LEU A 166 -22.76 -2.28 10.26
N ALA A 167 -23.97 -2.06 9.75
CA ALA A 167 -24.61 -2.99 8.81
C ALA A 167 -23.80 -3.13 7.51
N ALA A 168 -23.24 -2.04 7.00
CA ALA A 168 -22.38 -2.07 5.82
C ALA A 168 -21.07 -2.84 6.09
N ALA A 169 -20.42 -2.59 7.22
CA ALA A 169 -19.19 -3.29 7.62
C ALA A 169 -19.43 -4.79 7.85
N ARG A 170 -20.53 -5.15 8.53
CA ARG A 170 -20.97 -6.55 8.69
C ARG A 170 -21.19 -7.22 7.33
N GLY A 171 -21.81 -6.52 6.39
CA GLY A 171 -21.98 -7.00 5.01
C GLY A 171 -20.65 -7.20 4.28
N ALA A 172 -19.69 -6.30 4.45
CA ALA A 172 -18.35 -6.43 3.89
C ALA A 172 -17.56 -7.60 4.52
N ALA A 173 -17.65 -7.78 5.84
CA ALA A 173 -17.05 -8.89 6.57
C ALA A 173 -17.57 -10.25 6.10
N ASN A 174 -18.89 -10.40 5.89
CA ASN A 174 -19.46 -11.64 5.34
C ASN A 174 -18.92 -11.94 3.94
N LYS A 175 -18.83 -10.93 3.06
CA LYS A 175 -18.26 -11.12 1.71
C LYS A 175 -16.79 -11.53 1.76
N ALA A 176 -16.01 -10.94 2.68
CA ALA A 176 -14.61 -11.31 2.87
C ALA A 176 -14.48 -12.75 3.39
N LEU A 177 -15.36 -13.15 4.31
CA LEU A 177 -15.41 -14.50 4.88
C LEU A 177 -15.76 -15.55 3.81
N ASP A 178 -16.77 -15.29 2.99
CA ASP A 178 -17.17 -16.18 1.90
C ASP A 178 -16.04 -16.36 0.88
N ALA A 179 -15.38 -15.25 0.51
CA ALA A 179 -14.22 -15.30 -0.38
C ALA A 179 -13.05 -16.10 0.22
N ALA A 180 -12.75 -15.89 1.50
CA ALA A 180 -11.68 -16.62 2.18
C ALA A 180 -11.98 -18.13 2.31
N ARG A 181 -13.24 -18.52 2.53
CA ARG A 181 -13.65 -19.92 2.54
C ARG A 181 -13.59 -20.56 1.15
N ALA A 182 -13.94 -19.81 0.11
CA ALA A 182 -13.97 -20.33 -1.25
C ALA A 182 -12.57 -20.44 -1.90
N SER A 183 -11.70 -19.46 -1.66
CA SER A 183 -10.42 -19.35 -2.37
C SER A 183 -9.21 -19.03 -1.48
N GLY A 184 -9.35 -19.07 -0.15
CA GLY A 184 -8.27 -18.70 0.77
C GLY A 184 -7.09 -19.66 0.78
N SER A 185 -7.27 -20.93 0.39
CA SER A 185 -6.15 -21.85 0.18
C SER A 185 -5.39 -21.55 -1.12
N ALA A 186 -6.09 -21.02 -2.13
CA ALA A 186 -5.49 -20.64 -3.41
C ALA A 186 -4.76 -19.31 -3.31
N ASP A 187 -5.33 -18.28 -2.66
CA ASP A 187 -4.68 -16.98 -2.46
C ASP A 187 -4.65 -16.63 -0.96
N PRO A 188 -3.72 -17.21 -0.17
CA PRO A 188 -3.65 -16.99 1.28
C PRO A 188 -3.39 -15.53 1.64
N LEU A 189 -2.49 -14.86 0.90
CA LEU A 189 -2.15 -13.46 1.15
C LEU A 189 -3.34 -12.53 0.89
N GLY A 190 -4.01 -12.66 -0.26
CA GLY A 190 -5.15 -11.82 -0.58
C GLY A 190 -6.36 -12.12 0.30
N ALA A 191 -6.60 -13.37 0.68
CA ALA A 191 -7.63 -13.73 1.63
C ALA A 191 -7.36 -13.14 3.03
N PHE A 192 -6.13 -13.29 3.53
CA PHE A 192 -5.71 -12.73 4.81
C PHE A 192 -5.86 -11.21 4.82
N ALA A 193 -5.33 -10.50 3.82
CA ALA A 193 -5.41 -9.04 3.75
C ALA A 193 -6.87 -8.53 3.70
N ARG A 194 -7.76 -9.18 2.92
CA ARG A 194 -9.18 -8.82 2.85
C ARG A 194 -9.90 -9.05 4.19
N LEU A 195 -9.64 -10.18 4.84
CA LEU A 195 -10.23 -10.50 6.15
C LEU A 195 -9.73 -9.57 7.24
N THR A 196 -8.42 -9.33 7.36
CA THR A 196 -7.85 -8.43 8.38
C THR A 196 -8.39 -7.02 8.25
N LYS A 197 -8.57 -6.52 7.02
CA LYS A 197 -9.20 -5.21 6.80
C LYS A 197 -10.66 -5.22 7.27
N ALA A 198 -11.43 -6.22 6.86
CA ALA A 198 -12.84 -6.28 7.23
C ALA A 198 -13.05 -6.47 8.74
N ASP A 199 -12.18 -7.24 9.39
CA ASP A 199 -12.11 -7.41 10.85
C ASP A 199 -11.87 -6.07 11.55
N ALA A 200 -10.84 -5.33 11.15
CA ALA A 200 -10.51 -4.03 11.73
C ALA A 200 -11.64 -3.00 11.54
N ASP A 201 -12.22 -2.93 10.34
CA ASP A 201 -13.33 -2.02 10.04
C ASP A 201 -14.58 -2.38 10.88
N LEU A 202 -14.91 -3.66 11.02
CA LEU A 202 -16.05 -4.13 11.83
C LEU A 202 -15.83 -3.87 13.33
N ASN A 203 -14.66 -4.24 13.85
CA ASN A 203 -14.31 -4.04 15.26
C ASN A 203 -14.29 -2.57 15.66
N GLY A 204 -13.78 -1.68 14.80
CA GLY A 204 -13.82 -0.23 15.05
C GLY A 204 -15.25 0.30 15.21
N LEU A 205 -16.19 -0.19 14.39
CA LEU A 205 -17.59 0.21 14.46
C LEU A 205 -18.33 -0.44 15.64
N LEU A 206 -18.06 -1.71 15.94
CA LEU A 206 -18.59 -2.37 17.14
C LEU A 206 -18.22 -1.60 18.42
N ALA A 207 -16.97 -1.14 18.52
CA ALA A 207 -16.50 -0.30 19.62
C ALA A 207 -17.26 1.04 19.67
N THR A 208 -17.43 1.71 18.53
CA THR A 208 -18.13 3.01 18.46
C THR A 208 -19.61 2.91 18.83
N VAL A 209 -20.28 1.81 18.48
CA VAL A 209 -21.71 1.60 18.81
C VAL A 209 -21.90 1.14 20.26
N ALA A 210 -20.84 0.66 20.93
CA ALA A 210 -20.87 0.25 22.32
C ALA A 210 -20.68 1.42 23.32
N GLU A 211 -20.14 2.56 22.86
CA GLU A 211 -20.03 3.81 23.62
C GLU A 211 -21.37 4.56 23.72
#